data_AF-A0A918XD26-F1
#
_entry.id   AF-A0A918XD26-F1
#
_cell.length_a   1.000
_cell.length_b   1.000
_cell.length_c   1.000
_cell.angle_alpha   90.00
_cell.angle_beta   90.00
_cell.angle_gamma   90.00
#
_symmetry.space_group_name_H-M   'P 1'
#
loop_
_entity.id
_entity.type
_entity.pdbx_description
1 polymer ?
#
loop_
_entity_poly.entity_id
_entity_poly.type
_entity_poly.pdbx_seq_one_letter_code
_entity_poly.pdbx_strand_id
1 'polypeptide(L)'
;MRTTDADQGARKHPDLLRGDFSAHSVGTKYVGGITYLPLADGRSFYLATVIDLCSRKLAGWALAYHMRTGLVAHALKAAARERGGLEGAVFHSDHGSVYTSRAYEGLCTDLGVVQSMGAIGSSADNAVAESFNATLKRETLAGELTYTDEAALRRTVFRWAHRCNTRRRHSRCANVSPNDFEAPRTSSMMAIVA
;
A
#
# COMPACT_ATOMS: atom_id res chain seq x y z
N MET A 1 24.89 1.66 -26.08
CA MET A 1 24.92 1.72 -24.60
C MET A 1 24.48 0.37 -24.10
N ARG A 2 25.42 -0.43 -23.56
CA ARG A 2 25.19 -1.81 -23.12
C ARG A 2 24.44 -1.75 -21.78
N THR A 3 23.21 -2.26 -21.74
CA THR A 3 22.47 -2.53 -20.51
C THR A 3 23.19 -3.66 -19.77
N THR A 4 23.62 -3.37 -18.56
CA THR A 4 24.15 -4.35 -17.61
C THR A 4 23.08 -5.40 -17.36
N ASP A 5 23.35 -6.66 -17.70
CA ASP A 5 22.57 -7.79 -17.22
C ASP A 5 22.63 -7.77 -15.69
N ALA A 6 21.50 -7.44 -15.05
CA ALA A 6 21.35 -7.62 -13.63
C ALA A 6 21.33 -9.13 -13.36
N ASP A 7 22.42 -9.60 -12.77
CA ASP A 7 22.62 -10.95 -12.28
C ASP A 7 21.34 -11.44 -11.56
N GLN A 8 20.85 -12.61 -11.96
CA GLN A 8 19.65 -13.23 -11.39
C GLN A 8 19.91 -13.81 -9.99
N GLY A 9 21.13 -13.66 -9.47
CA GLY A 9 21.51 -13.97 -8.10
C GLY A 9 21.01 -12.93 -7.08
N ALA A 10 20.36 -13.42 -6.03
CA ALA A 10 19.97 -12.72 -4.79
C ALA A 10 18.57 -12.08 -4.71
N ARG A 11 17.56 -12.56 -5.45
CA ARG A 11 16.15 -12.28 -5.07
C ARG A 11 15.75 -13.16 -3.88
N LYS A 12 15.37 -12.55 -2.76
CA LYS A 12 14.92 -13.28 -1.56
C LYS A 12 13.53 -13.92 -1.73
N HIS A 13 12.65 -13.24 -2.47
CA HIS A 13 11.31 -13.72 -2.82
C HIS A 13 11.10 -13.61 -4.34
N PRO A 14 10.27 -14.48 -4.94
CA PRO A 14 9.95 -14.40 -6.37
C PRO A 14 9.13 -13.15 -6.70
N ASP A 15 9.27 -12.67 -7.93
CA ASP A 15 8.37 -11.65 -8.47
C ASP A 15 7.09 -12.30 -8.99
N LEU A 16 6.03 -12.22 -8.19
CA LEU A 16 4.71 -12.75 -8.52
C LEU A 16 3.82 -11.73 -9.26
N LEU A 17 4.21 -10.45 -9.31
CA LEU A 17 3.47 -9.45 -10.08
C LEU A 17 4.02 -9.31 -11.50
N ARG A 18 5.34 -9.38 -11.70
CA ARG A 18 5.99 -9.25 -13.00
C ARG A 18 5.53 -8.00 -13.77
N GLY A 19 5.37 -6.89 -13.04
CA GLY A 19 4.84 -5.63 -13.57
C GLY A 19 3.32 -5.58 -13.80
N ASP A 20 2.59 -6.68 -13.61
CA ASP A 20 1.12 -6.71 -13.68
C ASP A 20 0.50 -6.34 -12.32
N PHE A 21 0.17 -5.06 -12.19
CA PHE A 21 -0.55 -4.51 -11.04
C PHE A 21 -2.08 -4.65 -11.12
N SER A 22 -2.57 -5.58 -11.95
CA SER A 22 -3.99 -5.92 -12.02
C SER A 22 -4.35 -7.02 -11.02
N ALA A 23 -5.57 -6.91 -10.49
CA ALA A 23 -6.22 -7.93 -9.68
C ALA A 23 -7.72 -7.96 -10.00
N HIS A 24 -8.28 -9.15 -10.13
CA HIS A 24 -9.68 -9.38 -10.47
C HIS A 24 -10.58 -9.50 -9.24
N SER A 25 -10.00 -9.83 -8.09
CA SER A 25 -10.72 -10.00 -6.83
C SER A 25 -10.07 -9.18 -5.73
N VAL A 26 -10.90 -8.47 -4.97
CA VAL A 26 -10.52 -7.80 -3.73
C VAL A 26 -9.91 -8.83 -2.79
N GLY A 27 -8.89 -8.47 -2.03
CA GLY A 27 -8.30 -9.41 -1.07
C GLY A 27 -7.11 -10.21 -1.58
N THR A 28 -6.86 -10.25 -2.89
CA THR A 28 -5.94 -11.25 -3.47
C THR A 28 -4.51 -10.75 -3.69
N LYS A 29 -4.35 -9.49 -4.05
CA LYS A 29 -3.04 -8.89 -4.30
C LYS A 29 -2.95 -7.50 -3.67
N TYR A 30 -1.88 -7.30 -2.93
CA TYR A 30 -1.54 -6.06 -2.25
C TYR A 30 -0.18 -5.55 -2.71
N VAL A 31 0.00 -4.25 -2.60
CA VAL A 31 1.29 -3.60 -2.75
C VAL A 31 1.60 -2.75 -1.53
N GLY A 32 2.86 -2.77 -1.10
CA GLY A 32 3.36 -2.02 0.04
C GLY A 32 4.44 -1.02 -0.32
N GLY A 33 4.48 0.08 0.43
CA GLY A 33 5.50 1.10 0.29
C GLY A 33 5.74 1.85 1.59
N ILE A 34 6.88 2.53 1.66
CA ILE A 34 7.24 3.40 2.78
C ILE A 34 7.55 4.78 2.23
N THR A 35 7.12 5.83 2.92
CA THR A 35 7.55 7.19 2.62
C THR A 35 7.86 7.97 3.89
N TYR A 36 8.85 8.85 3.82
CA TYR A 36 9.21 9.76 4.91
C TYR A 36 8.35 11.03 4.87
N LEU A 37 8.03 11.58 6.03
CA LEU A 37 7.17 12.73 6.25
C LEU A 37 7.88 13.69 7.23
N PRO A 38 8.54 14.75 6.73
CA PRO A 38 9.42 15.59 7.54
C PRO A 38 8.64 16.60 8.40
N LEU A 39 9.11 16.85 9.62
CA LEU A 39 8.61 17.87 10.52
C LEU A 39 9.48 19.13 10.46
N ALA A 40 8.88 20.28 10.78
CA ALA A 40 9.57 21.57 10.82
C ALA A 40 10.71 21.63 11.86
N ASP A 41 10.64 20.79 12.90
CA ASP A 41 11.67 20.66 13.94
C ASP A 41 12.87 19.78 13.54
N GLY A 42 12.93 19.35 12.28
CA GLY A 42 14.01 18.52 11.73
C GLY A 42 13.84 17.01 11.97
N ARG A 43 12.84 16.57 12.76
CA ARG A 43 12.51 15.15 12.88
C ARG A 43 11.71 14.67 11.66
N SER A 44 11.53 13.37 11.54
CA SER A 44 10.72 12.77 10.47
C SER A 44 9.89 11.61 10.97
N PHE A 45 8.66 11.54 10.47
CA PHE A 45 7.84 10.35 10.54
C PHE A 45 8.02 9.51 9.27
N TYR A 46 7.65 8.25 9.37
CA TYR A 46 7.60 7.31 8.28
C TYR A 46 6.21 6.71 8.24
N LEU A 47 5.64 6.64 7.04
CA LEU A 47 4.36 6.02 6.76
C LEU A 47 4.61 4.74 5.97
N ALA A 48 4.14 3.61 6.47
CA ALA A 48 4.01 2.39 5.68
C ALA A 48 2.55 2.18 5.27
N THR A 49 2.35 1.67 4.06
CA THR A 49 1.02 1.46 3.45
C THR A 49 0.88 0.05 2.92
N VAL A 50 -0.36 -0.45 2.89
CA VAL A 50 -0.79 -1.71 2.28
C VAL A 50 -2.02 -1.42 1.44
N ILE A 51 -1.89 -1.51 0.12
CA ILE A 51 -2.90 -1.06 -0.84
C ILE A 51 -3.41 -2.26 -1.64
N ASP A 52 -4.72 -2.46 -1.67
CA ASP A 52 -5.38 -3.49 -2.48
C ASP A 52 -5.30 -3.14 -3.97
N LEU A 53 -4.79 -4.04 -4.81
CA LEU A 53 -4.62 -3.78 -6.25
C LEU A 53 -5.95 -3.84 -7.03
N CYS A 54 -6.98 -4.50 -6.49
CA CYS A 54 -8.29 -4.59 -7.14
C CYS A 54 -9.09 -3.30 -6.92
N SER A 55 -9.32 -2.94 -5.65
CA SER A 55 -10.18 -1.82 -5.27
C SER A 55 -9.44 -0.50 -5.03
N ARG A 56 -8.10 -0.51 -5.05
CA ARG A 56 -7.24 0.64 -4.66
C ARG A 56 -7.44 1.10 -3.22
N LYS A 57 -8.12 0.30 -2.39
CA LYS A 57 -8.30 0.58 -0.96
C LYS A 57 -6.97 0.56 -0.23
N LEU A 58 -6.71 1.57 0.59
CA LEU A 58 -5.66 1.52 1.60
C LEU A 58 -6.16 0.61 2.72
N ALA A 59 -5.86 -0.69 2.62
CA ALA A 59 -6.32 -1.71 3.56
C ALA A 59 -5.63 -1.59 4.91
N GLY A 60 -4.37 -1.15 4.95
CA GLY A 60 -3.63 -0.94 6.19
C GLY A 60 -2.56 0.13 6.04
N TRP A 61 -2.27 0.81 7.14
CA TRP A 61 -1.19 1.80 7.21
C TRP A 61 -0.72 1.99 8.65
N ALA A 62 0.51 2.47 8.81
CA ALA A 62 1.07 2.80 10.12
C ALA A 62 2.02 3.99 10.03
N LEU A 63 2.08 4.78 11.10
CA LEU A 63 3.03 5.88 11.28
C LEU A 63 4.01 5.56 12.42
N ALA A 64 5.29 5.86 12.21
CA ALA A 64 6.31 5.75 13.25
C ALA A 64 7.40 6.82 13.05
N TYR A 65 8.16 7.11 14.10
CA TYR A 65 9.36 7.97 14.05
C TYR A 65 10.61 7.20 13.57
N HIS A 66 10.44 6.01 13.01
CA HIS A 66 11.54 5.15 12.57
C HIS A 66 11.15 4.31 11.34
N MET A 67 12.15 3.91 10.55
CA MET A 67 12.00 2.95 9.45
C MET A 67 12.51 1.56 9.89
N ARG A 68 11.78 0.89 10.77
CA ARG A 68 12.10 -0.46 11.28
C ARG A 68 11.01 -1.44 10.88
N THR A 69 11.29 -2.74 10.94
CA THR A 69 10.32 -3.81 10.63
C THR A 69 8.99 -3.65 11.36
N GLY A 70 9.00 -3.15 12.61
CA GLY A 70 7.77 -2.88 13.36
C GLY A 70 6.78 -1.95 12.63
N LEU A 71 7.27 -0.99 11.84
CA LEU A 71 6.42 -0.09 11.06
C LEU A 71 5.62 -0.84 9.98
N VAL A 72 6.31 -1.61 9.13
CA VAL A 72 5.66 -2.38 8.06
C VAL A 72 4.81 -3.52 8.62
N ALA A 73 5.25 -4.14 9.73
CA ALA A 73 4.48 -5.14 10.44
C ALA A 73 3.15 -4.60 10.98
N HIS A 74 3.14 -3.37 11.54
CA HIS A 74 1.91 -2.74 11.99
C HIS A 74 0.94 -2.44 10.84
N ALA A 75 1.45 -1.98 9.70
CA ALA A 75 0.63 -1.74 8.51
C ALA A 75 0.00 -3.04 7.98
N LEU A 76 0.76 -4.14 7.90
CA LEU A 76 0.26 -5.44 7.46
C LEU A 76 -0.77 -6.02 8.45
N LYS A 77 -0.53 -5.92 9.75
CA LYS A 77 -1.49 -6.33 10.79
C LYS A 77 -2.79 -5.50 10.73
N ALA A 78 -2.70 -4.21 10.44
CA ALA A 78 -3.87 -3.37 10.25
C ALA A 78 -4.69 -3.83 9.03
N ALA A 79 -4.03 -4.17 7.91
CA ALA A 79 -4.69 -4.73 6.74
C ALA A 79 -5.37 -6.07 7.04
N ALA A 80 -4.71 -6.96 7.78
CA ALA A 80 -5.31 -8.24 8.18
C ALA A 80 -6.55 -8.05 9.04
N ARG A 81 -6.54 -7.09 9.97
CA ARG A 81 -7.72 -6.77 10.79
C ARG A 81 -8.87 -6.21 9.95
N GLU A 82 -8.59 -5.29 9.05
CA GLU A 82 -9.58 -4.70 8.14
C GLU A 82 -10.24 -5.76 7.24
N ARG A 83 -9.48 -6.78 6.83
CA ARG A 83 -9.94 -7.84 5.91
C ARG A 83 -10.50 -9.08 6.60
N GLY A 84 -10.31 -9.22 7.90
CA GLY A 84 -10.62 -10.45 8.64
C GLY A 84 -9.61 -11.60 8.39
N GLY A 85 -8.51 -11.33 7.69
CA GLY A 85 -7.49 -12.29 7.29
C GLY A 85 -6.79 -11.88 5.99
N LEU A 86 -5.58 -12.39 5.75
CA LEU A 86 -4.84 -12.21 4.50
C LEU A 86 -4.30 -13.54 3.95
N GLU A 87 -4.89 -14.65 4.39
CA GLU A 87 -4.41 -15.98 4.02
C GLU A 87 -4.49 -16.19 2.50
N GLY A 88 -3.37 -16.62 1.91
CA GLY A 88 -3.20 -16.80 0.47
C GLY A 88 -3.02 -15.49 -0.32
N ALA A 89 -3.12 -14.32 0.31
CA ALA A 89 -2.94 -13.05 -0.38
C ALA A 89 -1.47 -12.82 -0.77
N VAL A 90 -1.25 -12.28 -1.97
CA VAL A 90 0.08 -11.85 -2.40
C VAL A 90 0.34 -10.44 -1.88
N PHE A 91 1.44 -10.25 -1.16
CA PHE A 91 1.93 -8.92 -0.77
C PHE A 91 3.21 -8.59 -1.52
N HIS A 92 3.14 -7.61 -2.41
CA HIS A 92 4.27 -7.15 -3.19
C HIS A 92 4.93 -5.92 -2.56
N SER A 93 6.26 -5.91 -2.47
CA SER A 93 7.03 -4.75 -2.00
C SER A 93 8.33 -4.60 -2.79
N ASP A 94 9.00 -3.46 -2.57
CA ASP A 94 10.40 -3.31 -2.96
C ASP A 94 11.34 -4.21 -2.11
N HIS A 95 12.63 -4.13 -2.41
CA HIS A 95 13.71 -4.85 -1.73
C HIS A 95 14.20 -4.18 -0.43
N GLY A 96 13.41 -3.28 0.17
CA GLY A 96 13.76 -2.62 1.42
C GLY A 96 14.11 -3.63 2.51
N SER A 97 15.19 -3.35 3.27
CA SER A 97 15.71 -4.25 4.31
C SER A 97 14.69 -4.65 5.38
N VAL A 98 13.66 -3.81 5.59
CA VAL A 98 12.54 -4.13 6.50
C VAL A 98 11.65 -5.25 5.97
N TYR A 99 11.38 -5.30 4.66
CA TYR A 99 10.56 -6.33 4.03
C TYR A 99 11.31 -7.66 3.85
N THR A 100 12.63 -7.61 3.77
CA THR A 100 13.50 -8.81 3.73
C THR A 100 13.96 -9.26 5.11
N SER A 101 13.48 -8.66 6.20
CA SER A 101 13.87 -9.06 7.56
C SER A 101 13.19 -10.36 8.00
N ARG A 102 13.90 -11.20 8.76
CA ARG A 102 13.35 -12.47 9.30
C ARG A 102 12.07 -12.27 10.10
N ALA A 103 11.97 -11.17 10.85
CA ALA A 103 10.78 -10.84 11.62
C ALA A 103 9.58 -10.52 10.73
N TYR A 104 9.79 -9.93 9.55
CA TYR A 104 8.71 -9.69 8.59
C TYR A 104 8.29 -10.99 7.89
N GLU A 105 9.25 -11.84 7.53
CA GLU A 105 8.97 -13.17 6.96
C GLU A 105 8.17 -14.05 7.91
N GLY A 106 8.55 -14.08 9.18
CA GLY A 106 7.79 -14.79 10.21
C GLY A 106 6.35 -14.28 10.30
N LEU A 107 6.16 -12.95 10.31
CA LEU A 107 4.82 -12.37 10.32
C LEU A 107 4.00 -12.72 9.06
N CYS A 108 4.59 -12.66 7.87
CA CYS A 108 3.90 -13.05 6.64
C CYS A 108 3.50 -14.52 6.69
N THR A 109 4.37 -15.38 7.21
CA THR A 109 4.06 -16.80 7.44
C THR A 109 2.89 -16.96 8.40
N ASP A 110 2.91 -16.28 9.55
CA ASP A 110 1.84 -16.33 10.56
C ASP A 110 0.48 -15.84 10.04
N LEU A 111 0.49 -14.87 9.10
CA LEU A 111 -0.71 -14.32 8.48
C LEU A 111 -1.13 -15.06 7.20
N GLY A 112 -0.37 -16.08 6.77
CA GLY A 112 -0.60 -16.81 5.52
C GLY A 112 -0.37 -15.97 4.25
N VAL A 113 0.42 -14.89 4.34
CA VAL A 113 0.69 -13.97 3.23
C VAL A 113 1.86 -14.46 2.39
N VAL A 114 1.68 -14.48 1.07
CA VAL A 114 2.72 -14.83 0.10
C VAL A 114 3.49 -13.57 -0.29
N GLN A 115 4.75 -13.49 0.11
CA GLN A 115 5.61 -12.36 -0.26
C GLN A 115 6.01 -12.40 -1.73
N SER A 116 6.00 -11.22 -2.36
CA SER A 116 6.41 -10.97 -3.73
C SER A 116 7.33 -9.75 -3.78
N MET A 117 8.39 -9.79 -4.57
CA MET A 117 9.30 -8.64 -4.73
C MET A 117 9.72 -8.48 -6.18
N GLY A 118 9.73 -7.24 -6.67
CA GLY A 118 10.12 -6.88 -8.04
C GLY A 118 11.59 -7.11 -8.36
N ALA A 119 12.08 -6.55 -9.47
CA ALA A 119 13.52 -6.49 -9.72
C ALA A 119 14.20 -5.50 -8.77
N ILE A 120 15.44 -5.83 -8.37
CA ILE A 120 16.26 -4.92 -7.58
C ILE A 120 16.56 -3.68 -8.45
N GLY A 121 16.34 -2.48 -7.90
CA GLY A 121 16.68 -1.21 -8.56
C GLY A 121 15.68 -0.72 -9.62
N SER A 122 14.50 -1.35 -9.74
CA SER A 122 13.45 -0.91 -10.65
C SER A 122 12.30 -0.25 -9.87
N SER A 123 12.16 1.08 -10.00
CA SER A 123 11.03 1.83 -9.44
C SER A 123 9.69 1.45 -10.11
N ALA A 124 9.74 0.96 -11.35
CA ALA A 124 8.57 0.49 -12.08
C ALA A 124 7.86 -0.66 -11.36
N ASP A 125 8.61 -1.48 -10.61
CA ASP A 125 8.06 -2.65 -9.94
C ASP A 125 7.30 -2.31 -8.64
N ASN A 126 7.38 -1.06 -8.16
CA ASN A 126 6.54 -0.58 -7.05
C ASN A 126 5.71 0.66 -7.41
N ALA A 127 5.43 0.86 -8.70
CA ALA A 127 4.85 2.09 -9.23
C ALA A 127 3.53 2.52 -8.58
N VAL A 128 2.68 1.56 -8.18
CA VAL A 128 1.41 1.87 -7.49
C VAL A 128 1.67 2.49 -6.12
N ALA A 129 2.57 1.94 -5.33
CA ALA A 129 2.89 2.49 -4.01
C ALA A 129 3.63 3.83 -4.13
N GLU A 130 4.52 3.97 -5.11
CA GLU A 130 5.21 5.23 -5.39
C GLU A 130 4.24 6.33 -5.80
N SER A 131 3.32 6.04 -6.73
CA SER A 131 2.27 6.98 -7.15
C SER A 131 1.36 7.39 -6.00
N PHE A 132 1.01 6.44 -5.12
CA PHE A 132 0.24 6.71 -3.92
C PHE A 132 1.00 7.64 -2.96
N ASN A 133 2.27 7.36 -2.70
CA ASN A 133 3.12 8.16 -1.83
C ASN A 133 3.34 9.58 -2.37
N ALA A 134 3.55 9.72 -3.68
CA ALA A 134 3.68 11.02 -4.34
C ALA A 134 2.37 11.83 -4.23
N THR A 135 1.23 11.17 -4.45
CA THR A 135 -0.09 11.80 -4.32
C THR A 135 -0.36 12.26 -2.89
N LEU A 136 -0.05 11.41 -1.90
CA LEU A 136 -0.17 11.75 -0.48
C LEU A 136 0.64 13.02 -0.20
N LYS A 137 1.96 12.99 -0.45
CA LYS A 137 2.86 14.10 -0.14
C LYS A 137 2.39 15.40 -0.79
N ARG A 138 2.05 15.36 -2.07
CA ARG A 138 1.56 16.53 -2.80
C ARG A 138 0.31 17.13 -2.14
N GLU A 139 -0.65 16.29 -1.78
CA GLU A 139 -1.94 16.75 -1.25
C GLU A 139 -1.90 17.12 0.24
N THR A 140 -1.03 16.50 1.03
CA THR A 140 -0.97 16.73 2.49
C THR A 140 0.04 17.78 2.89
N LEU A 141 1.14 17.94 2.14
CA LEU A 141 2.07 19.06 2.33
C LEU A 141 1.59 20.33 1.61
N ALA A 142 0.77 20.21 0.57
CA ALA A 142 0.12 21.34 -0.10
C ALA A 142 1.09 22.46 -0.55
N GLY A 143 2.30 22.10 -0.98
CA GLY A 143 3.34 23.03 -1.42
C GLY A 143 4.40 23.33 -0.36
N GLU A 144 4.15 22.96 0.90
CA GLU A 144 5.13 23.07 1.97
C GLU A 144 6.20 21.96 1.91
N LEU A 145 7.35 22.20 2.53
CA LEU A 145 8.42 21.20 2.63
C LEU A 145 8.24 20.28 3.84
N THR A 146 7.55 20.75 4.89
CA THR A 146 7.44 20.04 6.16
C THR A 146 6.05 20.20 6.78
N TYR A 147 5.69 19.27 7.66
CA TYR A 147 4.54 19.45 8.54
C TYR A 147 4.96 20.28 9.77
N THR A 148 4.04 21.11 10.27
CA THR A 148 4.31 22.00 11.42
C THR A 148 4.74 21.23 12.67
N ASP A 149 4.00 20.18 13.03
CA ASP A 149 4.27 19.34 14.18
C ASP A 149 3.69 17.93 14.00
N GLU A 150 4.01 17.04 14.94
CA GLU A 150 3.52 15.64 14.95
C GLU A 150 1.99 15.54 14.97
N ALA A 151 1.31 16.40 15.71
CA ALA A 151 -0.13 16.35 15.85
C ALA A 151 -0.81 16.78 14.54
N ALA A 152 -0.30 17.81 13.87
CA ALA A 152 -0.72 18.25 12.55
C ALA A 152 -0.48 17.15 11.51
N LEU A 153 0.71 16.55 11.48
CA LEU A 153 1.04 15.45 10.58
C LEU A 153 0.04 14.28 10.75
N ARG A 154 -0.14 13.80 11.99
CA ARG A 154 -1.04 12.67 12.28
C ARG A 154 -2.47 12.96 11.85
N ARG A 155 -3.01 14.13 12.21
CA ARG A 155 -4.39 14.52 11.83
C ARG A 155 -4.54 14.60 10.31
N THR A 156 -3.58 15.21 9.62
CA THR A 156 -3.64 15.37 8.16
C THR A 156 -3.54 14.04 7.44
N VAL A 157 -2.58 13.18 7.82
CA VAL A 157 -2.43 11.84 7.23
C VAL A 157 -3.65 10.98 7.51
N PHE A 158 -4.18 10.98 8.74
CA PHE A 158 -5.40 10.23 9.08
C PHE A 158 -6.60 10.67 8.22
N ARG A 159 -6.85 11.97 8.13
CA ARG A 159 -7.95 12.52 7.33
C ARG A 159 -7.78 12.16 5.85
N TRP A 160 -6.55 12.26 5.34
CA TRP A 160 -6.24 11.93 3.96
C TRP A 160 -6.45 10.43 3.68
N ALA A 161 -5.93 9.56 4.54
CA ALA A 161 -6.09 8.11 4.44
C ALA A 161 -7.56 7.68 4.46
N HIS A 162 -8.35 8.28 5.36
CA HIS A 162 -9.79 8.05 5.42
C HIS A 162 -10.50 8.47 4.11
N ARG A 163 -10.20 9.68 3.62
CA ARG A 163 -10.76 10.21 2.36
C ARG A 163 -10.42 9.33 1.15
N CYS A 164 -9.21 8.75 1.12
CA CYS A 164 -8.81 7.84 0.05
C CYS A 164 -9.73 6.62 -0.07
N ASN A 165 -10.22 6.09 1.04
CA ASN A 165 -11.12 4.94 1.03
C ASN A 165 -12.60 5.34 0.84
N THR A 166 -13.04 6.49 1.36
CA THR A 166 -14.48 6.83 1.44
C THR A 166 -14.98 7.83 0.39
N ARG A 167 -14.08 8.52 -0.31
CA ARG A 167 -14.46 9.64 -1.21
C ARG A 167 -13.66 9.68 -2.51
N ARG A 168 -12.37 9.30 -2.49
CA ARG A 168 -11.50 9.43 -3.66
C ARG A 168 -11.94 8.46 -4.76
N ARG A 169 -12.26 8.98 -5.93
CA ARG A 169 -12.67 8.18 -7.09
C ARG A 169 -11.46 7.62 -7.83
N HIS A 170 -11.56 6.39 -8.29
CA HIS A 170 -10.53 5.73 -9.10
C HIS A 170 -11.13 5.20 -10.41
N SER A 171 -10.47 5.46 -11.53
CA SER A 171 -10.89 4.93 -12.84
C SER A 171 -10.92 3.40 -12.88
N ARG A 172 -9.97 2.75 -12.19
CA ARG A 172 -9.95 1.30 -11.96
C ARG A 172 -11.21 0.78 -11.27
N CYS A 173 -11.84 1.63 -10.46
CA CYS A 173 -13.05 1.34 -9.69
C CYS A 173 -14.30 1.95 -10.35
N ALA A 174 -14.34 2.04 -11.68
CA ALA A 174 -15.46 2.66 -12.41
C ALA A 174 -15.80 4.09 -11.94
N ASN A 175 -14.79 4.85 -11.53
CA ASN A 175 -14.92 6.22 -10.99
C ASN A 175 -15.77 6.33 -9.70
N VAL A 176 -15.85 5.28 -8.89
CA VAL A 176 -16.35 5.36 -7.51
C VAL A 176 -15.22 5.23 -6.47
N SER A 177 -15.53 5.44 -5.19
CA SER A 177 -14.56 5.26 -4.11
C SER A 177 -14.23 3.79 -3.85
N PRO A 178 -13.08 3.45 -3.26
CA PRO A 178 -12.74 2.07 -2.93
C PRO A 178 -13.81 1.37 -2.07
N ASN A 179 -14.37 2.07 -1.09
CA ASN A 179 -15.43 1.50 -0.26
C ASN A 179 -16.74 1.30 -1.03
N ASP A 180 -17.11 2.23 -1.92
CA ASP A 180 -18.31 2.06 -2.76
C ASP A 180 -18.13 0.94 -3.79
N PHE A 181 -16.91 0.75 -4.29
CA PHE A 181 -16.57 -0.33 -5.21
C PHE A 181 -16.68 -1.71 -4.54
N GLU A 182 -16.26 -1.80 -3.29
CA GLU A 182 -16.34 -3.03 -2.48
C GLU A 182 -17.74 -3.27 -1.90
N ALA A 183 -18.62 -2.26 -1.90
CA ALA A 183 -19.96 -2.38 -1.36
C ALA A 183 -20.78 -3.42 -2.15
N PRO A 184 -21.65 -4.21 -1.48
CA PRO A 184 -22.58 -5.10 -2.17
C PRO A 184 -23.41 -4.30 -3.16
N ARG A 185 -23.38 -4.67 -4.45
CA ARG A 185 -24.28 -4.08 -5.43
C ARG A 185 -25.69 -4.57 -5.10
N THR A 186 -26.53 -3.69 -4.56
CA THR A 186 -27.96 -3.96 -4.48
C THR A 186 -28.47 -4.14 -5.90
N SER A 187 -28.79 -5.37 -6.27
CA SER A 187 -29.41 -5.67 -7.55
C SER A 187 -30.83 -5.10 -7.51
N SER A 188 -31.03 -3.90 -8.06
CA SER A 188 -32.38 -3.41 -8.34
C SER A 188 -32.94 -4.26 -9.48
N MET A 189 -33.60 -5.36 -9.12
CA MET A 189 -34.49 -6.09 -10.02
C MET A 189 -35.63 -5.13 -10.35
N MET A 190 -35.59 -4.51 -11.53
CA MET A 190 -36.78 -3.88 -12.09
C MET A 190 -37.81 -4.98 -12.30
N ALA A 191 -38.78 -5.05 -11.39
CA ALA A 191 -40.01 -5.77 -11.63
C ALA A 191 -40.70 -5.09 -12.83
N ILE A 192 -40.57 -5.72 -13.99
CA ILE A 192 -41.46 -5.46 -15.11
C ILE A 192 -42.81 -6.01 -14.67
N VAL A 193 -43.71 -5.10 -14.27
CA VAL A 193 -45.12 -5.41 -14.13
C VAL A 193 -45.67 -5.48 -15.55
N ALA A 194 -46.13 -6.68 -15.94
CA ALA A 194 -46.83 -6.97 -17.18
C ALA A 194 -48.23 -6.34 -17.21
#